data_AF-A0A3D5PYC4-F1
#
_entry.id   AF-A0A3D5PYC4-F1
#
_cell.length_a   1.000
_cell.length_b   1.000
_cell.length_c   1.000
_cell.angle_alpha   90.00
_cell.angle_beta   90.00
_cell.angle_gamma   90.00
#
_symmetry.space_group_name_H-M   'P 1'
#
loop_
_entity.id
_entity.type
_entity.pdbx_description
1 polymer ?
#
loop_
_entity_poly.entity_id
_entity_poly.type
_entity_poly.pdbx_seq_one_letter_code
_entity_poly.pdbx_strand_id
1 'polypeptide(L)'
;MTRYIFVTGGVVSSLGKGIASASLAAILEARGLKVTILKLDPYINVDPGTMSPFQHGEVFVTEDGAETDLDLGHYERFIRTPMTKRNNFTTGRVYEEVIRKERRGDYLGGTVQVIPHITDEIKRRVIEGASGVDVALIEIGGTVGDIESLPFLEA
;
A
#
# COMPACT_ATOMS: atom_id res chain seq x y z
N MET A 1 -12.61 16.26 -3.88
CA MET A 1 -11.20 16.11 -3.48
C MET A 1 -11.14 14.98 -2.48
N THR A 2 -10.36 13.94 -2.75
CA THR A 2 -10.23 12.79 -1.84
C THR A 2 -9.61 13.23 -0.51
N ARG A 3 -10.13 12.69 0.60
CA ARG A 3 -9.53 12.82 1.94
C ARG A 3 -8.69 11.59 2.25
N TYR A 4 -7.58 11.76 2.94
CA TYR A 4 -6.65 10.69 3.27
C TYR A 4 -6.65 10.44 4.78
N ILE A 5 -6.73 9.17 5.18
CA ILE A 5 -6.55 8.73 6.56
C ILE A 5 -5.37 7.77 6.56
N PHE A 6 -4.24 8.18 7.13
CA PHE A 6 -3.08 7.31 7.28
C PHE A 6 -3.20 6.49 8.57
N VAL A 7 -3.00 5.18 8.46
CA VAL A 7 -3.03 4.23 9.57
C VAL A 7 -1.64 3.66 9.77
N THR A 8 -1.00 4.01 10.88
CA THR A 8 0.36 3.59 11.25
C THR A 8 0.34 2.69 12.47
N GLY A 9 1.37 1.85 12.64
CA GLY A 9 1.55 0.99 13.81
C GLY A 9 2.68 1.44 14.72
N GLY A 10 2.51 1.32 16.03
CA GLY A 10 3.59 1.52 17.00
C GLY A 10 3.79 0.30 17.89
N VAL A 11 4.91 0.28 18.61
CA VAL A 11 5.29 -0.72 19.63
C VAL A 11 5.60 -2.11 19.07
N VAL A 12 4.63 -2.78 18.45
CA VAL A 12 4.80 -4.14 17.94
C VAL A 12 3.89 -4.39 16.74
N SER A 13 4.36 -5.23 15.81
CA SER A 13 3.54 -5.75 14.72
C SER A 13 2.41 -6.66 15.24
N SER A 14 1.42 -6.95 14.39
CA SER A 14 0.30 -7.86 14.69
C SER A 14 -0.73 -7.38 15.74
N LEU A 15 -0.77 -6.07 16.04
CA LEU A 15 -1.83 -5.46 16.88
C LEU A 15 -3.21 -5.32 16.17
N GLY A 16 -3.36 -5.83 14.95
CA GLY A 16 -4.63 -5.80 14.22
C GLY A 16 -4.89 -4.51 13.44
N LYS A 17 -3.84 -3.86 12.90
CA LYS A 17 -3.96 -2.66 12.03
C LYS A 17 -4.94 -2.87 10.88
N GLY A 18 -4.78 -3.95 10.11
CA GLY A 18 -5.65 -4.28 8.97
C GLY A 18 -7.13 -4.36 9.34
N ILE A 19 -7.46 -5.06 10.44
CA ILE A 19 -8.85 -5.19 10.89
C ILE A 19 -9.41 -3.86 11.39
N ALA A 20 -8.60 -3.04 12.06
CA ALA A 20 -9.02 -1.70 12.49
C ALA A 20 -9.28 -0.78 11.28
N SER A 21 -8.39 -0.77 10.29
CA SER A 21 -8.55 -0.05 9.01
C SER A 21 -9.83 -0.48 8.29
N ALA A 22 -10.02 -1.79 8.13
CA ALA A 22 -11.19 -2.37 7.46
C ALA A 22 -12.50 -2.01 8.18
N SER A 23 -12.51 -2.08 9.52
CA SER A 23 -13.66 -1.71 10.35
C SER A 23 -14.02 -0.22 10.21
N LEU A 24 -13.00 0.66 10.21
CA LEU A 24 -13.22 2.09 10.01
C LEU A 24 -13.77 2.38 8.61
N ALA A 25 -13.23 1.74 7.58
CA ALA A 25 -13.72 1.87 6.21
C ALA A 25 -15.18 1.40 6.09
N ALA A 26 -15.56 0.30 6.73
CA ALA A 26 -16.93 -0.20 6.75
C ALA A 26 -17.90 0.80 7.41
N ILE A 27 -17.50 1.45 8.50
CA ILE A 27 -18.31 2.50 9.15
C ILE A 27 -18.48 3.72 8.22
N LEU A 28 -17.43 4.12 7.51
CA LEU A 28 -17.48 5.24 6.56
C LEU A 28 -18.37 4.90 5.35
N GLU A 29 -18.27 3.68 4.81
CA GLU A 29 -19.12 3.19 3.73
C GLU A 29 -20.59 3.10 4.17
N ALA A 30 -20.86 2.64 5.40
CA ALA A 30 -22.20 2.63 5.98
C ALA A 30 -22.81 4.04 6.16
N ARG A 31 -21.97 5.08 6.18
CA ARG A 31 -22.39 6.50 6.16
C ARG A 31 -22.55 7.06 4.73
N GLY A 32 -22.46 6.21 3.71
CA GLY A 32 -22.68 6.59 2.31
C GLY A 32 -21.47 7.23 1.63
N LEU A 33 -20.28 7.14 2.22
CA LEU A 33 -19.04 7.63 1.59
C LEU A 33 -18.45 6.56 0.69
N LYS A 34 -17.94 6.96 -0.48
CA LYS A 34 -17.13 6.09 -1.32
C LYS A 34 -15.73 5.98 -0.72
N VAL A 35 -15.34 4.76 -0.33
CA VAL A 35 -14.08 4.51 0.37
C VAL A 35 -13.17 3.57 -0.41
N THR A 36 -11.87 3.69 -0.20
CA THR A 36 -10.89 2.68 -0.63
C THR A 36 -9.82 2.51 0.44
N ILE A 37 -9.13 1.37 0.42
CA ILE A 37 -8.00 1.08 1.30
C ILE A 37 -6.79 0.75 0.45
N LEU A 38 -5.64 1.33 0.78
CA LEU A 38 -4.35 1.02 0.20
C LEU A 38 -3.46 0.39 1.28
N LYS A 39 -2.83 -0.72 0.96
CA LYS A 39 -1.81 -1.39 1.78
C LYS A 39 -0.42 -1.11 1.21
N LEU A 40 0.43 -0.50 2.03
CA LEU A 40 1.83 -0.22 1.74
C LEU A 40 2.71 -1.22 2.48
N ASP A 41 3.31 -2.15 1.76
CA ASP A 41 4.08 -3.24 2.35
C ASP A 41 5.59 -2.98 2.33
N PRO A 42 6.27 -2.98 3.49
CA PRO A 42 7.69 -2.63 3.57
C PRO A 42 8.64 -3.72 3.06
N TYR A 43 8.16 -4.91 2.74
CA TYR A 43 8.99 -5.99 2.25
C TYR A 43 9.51 -5.75 0.82
N ILE A 44 10.66 -6.37 0.50
CA ILE A 44 11.42 -6.13 -0.74
C ILE A 44 10.92 -6.99 -1.91
N ASN A 45 10.12 -8.04 -1.67
CA ASN A 45 9.48 -8.79 -2.74
C ASN A 45 8.59 -7.85 -3.59
N VAL A 46 8.65 -7.97 -4.91
CA VAL A 46 7.86 -7.13 -5.84
C VAL A 46 6.36 -7.42 -5.70
N ASP A 47 6.05 -8.68 -5.46
CA ASP A 47 4.74 -9.25 -5.16
C ASP A 47 4.93 -10.42 -4.17
N PRO A 48 3.86 -10.86 -3.48
CA PRO A 48 3.96 -11.96 -2.53
C PRO A 48 3.97 -13.34 -3.20
N GLY A 49 3.90 -13.46 -4.53
CA GLY A 49 3.85 -14.74 -5.25
C GLY A 49 5.10 -15.61 -5.06
N THR A 50 6.21 -15.00 -4.63
CA THR A 50 7.46 -15.70 -4.31
C THR A 50 7.59 -16.10 -2.83
N MET A 51 6.64 -15.70 -1.98
CA MET A 51 6.65 -15.98 -0.54
C MET A 51 5.98 -17.32 -0.25
N SER A 52 6.47 -18.04 0.77
CA SER A 52 5.87 -19.30 1.20
C SER A 52 4.53 -19.06 1.89
N PRO A 53 3.40 -19.58 1.38
CA PRO A 53 2.09 -19.30 1.98
C PRO A 53 1.91 -19.94 3.35
N PHE A 54 2.65 -21.01 3.65
CA PHE A 54 2.64 -21.66 4.96
C PHE A 54 3.33 -20.84 6.06
N GLN A 55 4.20 -19.90 5.68
CA GLN A 55 4.97 -19.07 6.62
C GLN A 55 4.45 -17.64 6.70
N HIS A 56 3.98 -17.10 5.58
CA HIS A 56 3.61 -15.69 5.46
C HIS A 56 2.11 -15.45 5.23
N GLY A 57 1.31 -16.50 5.12
CA GLY A 57 -0.12 -16.42 4.83
C GLY A 57 -0.43 -16.54 3.34
N GLU A 58 -1.72 -16.58 3.01
CA GLU A 58 -2.17 -16.74 1.63
C GLU A 58 -1.81 -15.55 0.74
N VAL A 59 -1.74 -15.78 -0.57
CA VAL A 59 -1.72 -14.72 -1.58
C VAL A 59 -3.17 -14.43 -1.96
N PHE A 60 -3.60 -13.17 -1.84
CA PHE A 60 -4.93 -12.76 -2.27
C PHE A 60 -4.91 -12.33 -3.75
N VAL A 61 -5.86 -12.81 -4.54
CA VAL A 61 -5.97 -12.48 -5.97
C VAL A 61 -7.19 -11.60 -6.21
N THR A 62 -6.94 -10.40 -6.71
CA THR A 62 -7.98 -9.41 -7.05
C THR A 62 -8.66 -9.72 -8.39
N GLU A 63 -9.85 -9.15 -8.63
CA GLU A 63 -10.57 -9.35 -9.90
C GLU A 63 -9.77 -8.92 -11.14
N ASP A 64 -8.88 -7.93 -11.01
CA ASP A 64 -7.99 -7.49 -12.11
C ASP A 64 -6.71 -8.33 -12.24
N GLY A 65 -6.63 -9.45 -11.52
CA GLY A 65 -5.62 -10.48 -11.67
C GLY A 65 -4.30 -10.18 -10.95
N ALA A 66 -4.26 -9.23 -10.02
CA ALA A 66 -3.07 -9.00 -9.22
C ALA A 66 -3.01 -9.94 -8.00
N GLU A 67 -1.85 -10.56 -7.84
CA GLU A 67 -1.40 -11.26 -6.64
C GLU A 67 -0.96 -10.23 -5.59
N THR A 68 -1.56 -10.28 -4.41
CA THR A 68 -1.44 -9.24 -3.37
C THR A 68 -1.38 -9.84 -1.97
N ASP A 69 -1.02 -9.01 -0.99
CA ASP A 69 -1.03 -9.39 0.42
C ASP A 69 -2.44 -9.80 0.88
N LEU A 70 -2.51 -10.74 1.83
CA LEU A 70 -3.76 -11.26 2.39
C LEU A 70 -4.68 -10.18 2.98
N ASP A 71 -4.12 -9.05 3.42
CA ASP A 71 -4.90 -7.96 4.00
C ASP A 71 -5.95 -7.38 3.02
N LEU A 72 -5.71 -7.45 1.71
CA LEU A 72 -6.73 -7.03 0.73
C LEU A 72 -7.99 -7.90 0.79
N GLY A 73 -7.82 -9.19 1.07
CA GLY A 73 -8.93 -10.10 1.32
C GLY A 73 -9.69 -9.77 2.60
N HIS A 74 -9.01 -9.24 3.63
CA HIS A 74 -9.70 -8.70 4.80
C HIS A 74 -10.52 -7.46 4.43
N TYR A 75 -9.97 -6.56 3.64
CA TYR A 75 -10.67 -5.33 3.25
C TYR A 75 -11.94 -5.63 2.47
N GLU A 76 -11.88 -6.47 1.42
CA GLU A 76 -13.06 -6.83 0.61
C GLU A 76 -14.14 -7.56 1.40
N ARG A 77 -13.79 -8.24 2.50
CA ARG A 77 -14.80 -8.85 3.39
C ARG A 77 -15.53 -7.85 4.28
N PHE A 78 -14.94 -6.67 4.51
CA PHE A 78 -15.50 -5.62 5.37
C PHE A 78 -16.21 -4.52 4.58
N ILE A 79 -15.73 -4.19 3.38
CA ILE A 79 -16.28 -3.14 2.52
C ILE A 79 -16.72 -3.70 1.17
N ARG A 80 -17.71 -3.04 0.55
CA ARG A 80 -18.24 -3.46 -0.76
C ARG A 80 -17.37 -3.07 -1.95
N THR A 81 -16.44 -2.13 -1.74
CA THR A 81 -15.57 -1.65 -2.80
C THR A 81 -14.53 -2.73 -3.15
N PRO A 82 -14.47 -3.22 -4.40
CA PRO A 82 -13.48 -4.20 -4.81
C PRO A 82 -12.08 -3.57 -4.81
N MET A 83 -11.10 -4.35 -4.39
CA MET A 83 -9.69 -3.99 -4.46
C MET A 83 -9.13 -4.31 -5.84
N THR A 84 -8.08 -3.60 -6.22
CA THR A 84 -7.39 -3.75 -7.51
C THR A 84 -5.88 -3.78 -7.28
N LYS A 85 -5.11 -4.03 -8.33
CA LYS A 85 -3.64 -3.91 -8.30
C LYS A 85 -3.07 -2.57 -7.83
N ARG A 86 -3.90 -1.52 -7.73
CA ARG A 86 -3.52 -0.19 -7.19
C ARG A 86 -3.64 -0.12 -5.67
N ASN A 87 -4.36 -1.04 -5.06
CA ASN A 87 -4.64 -1.08 -3.62
C ASN A 87 -3.51 -1.74 -2.82
N ASN A 88 -2.52 -2.35 -3.48
CA ASN A 88 -1.34 -2.91 -2.84
C ASN A 88 -0.07 -2.55 -3.62
N PHE A 89 0.95 -2.10 -2.91
CA PHE A 89 2.29 -2.02 -3.45
C PHE A 89 3.34 -2.15 -2.35
N THR A 90 4.50 -2.63 -2.75
CA THR A 90 5.58 -3.05 -1.86
C THR A 90 6.80 -2.13 -2.04
N THR A 91 7.73 -2.16 -1.09
CA THR A 91 9.06 -1.54 -1.26
C THR A 91 9.72 -2.07 -2.53
N GLY A 92 9.68 -3.38 -2.76
CA GLY A 92 10.23 -4.01 -3.96
C GLY A 92 9.74 -3.37 -5.25
N ARG A 93 8.42 -3.22 -5.38
CA ARG A 93 7.77 -2.68 -6.57
C ARG A 93 8.04 -1.18 -6.78
N VAL A 94 8.19 -0.41 -5.70
CA VAL A 94 8.57 1.01 -5.76
C VAL A 94 10.00 1.15 -6.25
N TYR A 95 10.92 0.40 -5.65
CA TYR A 95 12.34 0.46 -6.01
C TYR A 95 12.59 -0.05 -7.43
N GLU A 96 11.93 -1.14 -7.83
CA GLU A 96 12.01 -1.66 -9.20
C GLU A 96 11.61 -0.60 -10.23
N GLU A 97 10.49 0.10 -10.01
CA GLU A 97 10.02 1.12 -10.94
C GLU A 97 10.98 2.32 -11.03
N VAL A 98 11.49 2.80 -9.89
CA VAL A 98 12.44 3.91 -9.85
C VAL A 98 13.76 3.52 -10.54
N ILE A 99 14.29 2.33 -10.27
CA ILE A 99 15.51 1.84 -10.93
C ILE A 99 15.27 1.67 -12.43
N ARG A 100 14.09 1.21 -12.85
CA ARG A 100 13.74 1.06 -14.27
C ARG A 100 13.66 2.42 -14.98
N LYS A 101 13.05 3.43 -14.35
CA LYS A 101 13.03 4.82 -14.85
C LYS A 101 14.45 5.38 -15.00
N GLU A 102 15.31 5.11 -14.02
CA GLU A 102 16.71 5.52 -14.05
C GLU A 102 17.46 4.88 -15.22
N ARG A 103 17.38 3.55 -15.39
CA ARG A 103 18.02 2.84 -16.51
C ARG A 103 17.52 3.26 -17.88
N ARG A 104 16.27 3.74 -17.99
CA ARG A 104 15.70 4.29 -19.22
C ARG A 104 16.17 5.72 -19.53
N GLY A 105 16.75 6.41 -18.55
CA GLY A 105 17.22 7.79 -18.69
C GLY A 105 16.20 8.86 -18.29
N ASP A 106 15.10 8.49 -17.62
CA ASP A 106 14.01 9.42 -17.26
C ASP A 106 14.48 10.51 -16.28
N TYR A 107 15.53 10.25 -15.50
CA TYR A 107 16.13 11.23 -14.58
C TYR A 107 17.27 12.04 -15.21
N LEU A 108 17.44 12.00 -16.53
CA LEU A 108 18.33 12.88 -17.31
C LEU A 108 19.79 12.90 -16.84
N GLY A 109 20.30 11.76 -16.35
CA GLY A 109 21.67 11.63 -15.84
C GLY A 109 21.89 12.18 -14.43
N GLY A 110 20.84 12.64 -13.76
CA GLY A 110 20.88 13.08 -12.37
C GLY A 110 21.01 11.92 -11.38
N THR A 111 21.47 12.24 -10.16
CA THR A 111 21.57 11.29 -9.06
C THR A 111 20.17 10.89 -8.58
N VAL A 112 19.90 9.59 -8.54
CA VAL A 112 18.66 9.05 -7.96
C VAL A 112 18.86 8.77 -6.47
N GLN A 113 17.88 9.17 -5.67
CA GLN A 113 17.95 9.22 -4.20
C GLN A 113 16.61 8.79 -3.59
N VAL A 114 16.62 8.39 -2.31
CA VAL A 114 15.38 8.06 -1.59
C VAL A 114 14.43 9.25 -1.57
N ILE A 115 14.91 10.43 -1.17
CA ILE A 115 14.18 11.68 -1.30
C ILE A 115 14.81 12.48 -2.44
N PRO A 116 14.05 12.91 -3.47
CA PRO A 116 12.61 12.77 -3.59
C PRO A 116 12.15 11.52 -4.36
N HIS A 117 13.04 10.78 -5.05
CA HIS A 117 12.60 9.86 -6.12
C HIS A 117 11.79 8.66 -5.64
N ILE A 118 12.17 8.04 -4.51
CA ILE A 118 11.41 6.93 -3.92
C ILE A 118 10.13 7.46 -3.28
N THR A 119 10.21 8.56 -2.51
CA THR A 119 9.04 9.13 -1.84
C THR A 119 8.01 9.71 -2.82
N ASP A 120 8.44 10.27 -3.95
CA ASP A 120 7.55 10.72 -5.02
C ASP A 120 6.89 9.54 -5.76
N GLU A 121 7.58 8.41 -5.94
CA GLU A 121 6.96 7.20 -6.50
C GLU A 121 5.91 6.61 -5.54
N ILE A 122 6.17 6.61 -4.23
CA ILE A 122 5.18 6.22 -3.21
C ILE A 122 3.97 7.16 -3.26
N LYS A 123 4.20 8.47 -3.21
CA LYS A 123 3.17 9.52 -3.26
C LYS A 123 2.32 9.41 -4.52
N ARG A 124 2.96 9.17 -5.68
CA ARG A 124 2.27 8.93 -6.96
C ARG A 124 1.29 7.77 -6.86
N ARG A 125 1.73 6.63 -6.31
CA ARG A 125 0.89 5.43 -6.14
C ARG A 125 -0.27 5.66 -5.16
N VAL A 126 -0.03 6.37 -4.06
CA VAL A 126 -1.07 6.75 -3.10
C VAL A 126 -2.14 7.61 -3.77
N ILE A 127 -1.73 8.64 -4.54
CA ILE A 127 -2.64 9.52 -5.25
C ILE A 127 -3.44 8.74 -6.32
N GLU A 128 -2.78 7.87 -7.09
CA GLU A 128 -3.41 7.07 -8.14
C GLU A 128 -4.42 6.06 -7.58
N GLY A 129 -4.10 5.38 -6.47
CA GLY A 129 -5.02 4.43 -5.83
C GLY A 129 -6.19 5.11 -5.11
N ALA A 130 -6.01 6.34 -4.65
CA ALA A 130 -7.06 7.15 -4.00
C ALA A 130 -7.96 7.92 -5.00
N SER A 131 -7.77 7.73 -6.30
CA SER A 131 -8.51 8.47 -7.31
C SER A 131 -9.99 8.10 -7.35
N GLY A 132 -10.86 9.10 -7.33
CA GLY A 132 -12.30 8.92 -7.57
C GLY A 132 -13.09 8.37 -6.38
N VAL A 133 -12.57 8.49 -5.15
CA VAL A 133 -13.26 8.17 -3.90
C VAL A 133 -13.36 9.40 -2.98
N ASP A 134 -14.21 9.33 -1.97
CA ASP A 134 -14.35 10.41 -0.97
C ASP A 134 -13.26 10.32 0.09
N VAL A 135 -12.97 9.09 0.57
CA VAL A 135 -11.96 8.83 1.60
C VAL A 135 -11.08 7.64 1.19
N ALA A 136 -9.76 7.83 1.25
CA ALA A 136 -8.78 6.76 1.10
C ALA A 136 -8.10 6.50 2.44
N LEU A 137 -8.17 5.25 2.91
CA LEU A 137 -7.39 4.78 4.05
C LEU A 137 -6.06 4.24 3.54
N ILE A 138 -4.94 4.74 4.07
CA ILE A 138 -3.60 4.33 3.68
C ILE A 138 -2.98 3.60 4.87
N GLU A 139 -2.99 2.27 4.83
CA GLU A 139 -2.33 1.46 5.84
C GLU A 139 -0.85 1.32 5.51
N ILE A 140 -0.01 1.83 6.41
CA ILE A 140 1.44 1.68 6.34
C ILE A 140 1.84 0.44 7.15
N GLY A 141 2.37 -0.56 6.45
CA GLY A 141 2.94 -1.76 7.04
C GLY A 141 4.18 -1.48 7.89
N GLY A 142 4.61 -2.49 8.64
CA GLY A 142 5.71 -2.36 9.61
C GLY A 142 5.31 -1.64 10.89
N THR A 143 6.32 -1.26 11.67
CA THR A 143 6.18 -0.53 12.93
C THR A 143 6.96 0.78 12.85
N VAL A 144 6.36 1.88 13.30
CA VAL A 144 7.01 3.19 13.38
C VAL A 144 8.27 3.06 14.25
N GLY A 145 9.40 3.47 13.67
CA GLY A 145 10.74 3.31 14.26
C GLY A 145 11.59 2.30 13.50
N ASP A 146 10.99 1.37 12.75
CA ASP A 146 11.73 0.43 11.92
C ASP A 146 12.20 1.08 10.63
N ILE A 147 13.43 0.75 10.23
CA ILE A 147 14.12 1.30 9.05
C ILE A 147 13.29 1.09 7.77
N GLU A 148 12.65 -0.07 7.65
CA GLU A 148 11.90 -0.48 6.46
C GLU A 148 10.70 0.43 6.15
N SER A 149 10.14 1.11 7.15
CA SER A 149 8.95 1.96 7.01
C SER A 149 9.28 3.42 6.73
N LEU A 150 10.55 3.83 6.87
CA LEU A 150 10.96 5.24 6.80
C LEU A 150 10.54 5.91 5.48
N PRO A 151 10.74 5.31 4.29
CA PRO A 151 10.32 5.95 3.04
C PRO A 151 8.80 6.13 2.93
N PHE A 152 8.00 5.21 3.51
CA PHE A 152 6.54 5.33 3.49
C PHE A 152 6.02 6.38 4.46
N LEU A 153 6.66 6.55 5.62
CA LEU A 153 6.31 7.57 6.60
C LEU A 153 6.71 8.98 6.16
N GLU A 154 7.76 9.09 5.35
CA GLU A 154 8.22 10.36 4.77
C GLU A 154 7.36 10.83 3.57
N ALA A 155 6.79 9.90 2.80
CA ALA A 155 6.10 10.19 1.53
C ALA A 155 4.72 10.83 1.69
#